data_AF-A0AAD7XGZ9-F1
#
_entry.id   AF-A0AAD7XGZ9-F1
#
_cell.length_a   1.000
_cell.length_b   1.000
_cell.length_c   1.000
_cell.angle_alpha   90.00
_cell.angle_beta   90.00
_cell.angle_gamma   90.00
#
_symmetry.space_group_name_H-M   'P 1'
#
loop_
_entity.id
_entity.type
_entity.pdbx_description
1 polymer ?
#
loop_
_entity_poly.entity_id
_entity_poly.type
_entity_poly.pdbx_seq_one_letter_code
_entity_poly.pdbx_strand_id
1 'polypeptide(L)'
;MAELRNEVTELRRELALIDTEKTATARRDLLAYMRSMSQEQLGELTNDVTPDVLDGMKKLVYSITRGMGAATVEPGVVLPQSGQAMAQLCMWQLVMGYNLRELEVRDEQTLIFAENMPCR
;
A
#
# COMPACT_ATOMS: atom_id res chain seq x y z
N MET A 1 37.83 -26.76 -20.28
CA MET A 1 37.76 -25.37 -19.79
C MET A 1 36.85 -24.47 -20.64
N ALA A 2 36.82 -24.60 -21.98
CA ALA A 2 35.95 -23.78 -22.83
C ALA A 2 34.46 -24.15 -22.72
N GLU A 3 34.11 -25.44 -22.60
CA GLU A 3 32.72 -25.89 -22.43
C GLU A 3 32.07 -25.34 -21.15
N LEU A 4 32.75 -25.45 -20.01
CA LEU A 4 32.28 -24.88 -18.74
C LEU A 4 32.10 -23.35 -18.81
N ARG A 5 32.90 -22.64 -19.61
CA ARG A 5 32.72 -21.20 -19.82
C ARG A 5 31.47 -20.90 -20.65
N ASN A 6 31.21 -21.70 -21.68
CA ASN A 6 29.99 -21.58 -22.49
C ASN A 6 28.73 -21.89 -21.67
N GLU A 7 28.78 -22.92 -20.84
CA GLU A 7 27.68 -23.30 -19.95
C GLU A 7 27.41 -22.21 -18.90
N VAL A 8 28.45 -21.60 -18.33
CA VAL A 8 28.30 -20.43 -17.44
C VAL A 8 27.72 -19.23 -18.17
N THR A 9 28.05 -19.00 -19.44
CA THR A 9 27.46 -17.89 -20.21
C THR A 9 25.99 -18.14 -20.57
N GLU A 10 25.62 -19.38 -20.89
CA GLU A 10 24.23 -19.81 -21.10
C GLU A 10 23.41 -19.63 -19.83
N LEU A 11 23.87 -20.17 -18.70
CA LEU A 11 23.19 -20.05 -17.41
C LEU A 11 23.04 -18.60 -16.97
N ARG A 12 24.03 -17.75 -17.23
CA ARG A 12 23.93 -16.30 -16.95
C ARG A 12 22.88 -15.62 -17.82
N ARG A 13 22.74 -16.03 -19.08
CA ARG A 13 21.73 -15.51 -20.00
C ARG A 13 20.32 -15.97 -19.58
N GLU A 14 20.17 -17.23 -19.19
CA GLU A 14 18.91 -17.76 -18.66
C GLU A 14 18.50 -17.06 -17.36
N LEU A 15 19.45 -16.85 -16.44
CA LEU A 15 19.20 -16.10 -15.21
C LEU A 15 18.75 -14.67 -15.50
N ALA A 16 19.36 -14.00 -16.48
CA ALA A 16 18.95 -12.65 -16.87
C ALA A 16 17.53 -12.62 -17.44
N LEU A 17 17.14 -13.60 -18.26
CA LEU A 17 15.77 -13.71 -18.78
C LEU A 17 14.76 -13.94 -17.65
N ILE A 18 15.05 -14.86 -16.74
CA ILE A 18 14.19 -15.15 -15.59
C ILE A 18 14.05 -13.92 -14.68
N ASP A 19 15.12 -13.16 -14.45
CA ASP A 19 15.05 -11.92 -13.67
C ASP A 19 14.18 -10.86 -14.36
N THR A 20 14.24 -10.74 -15.69
CA THR A 20 13.37 -9.80 -16.43
C THR A 20 11.89 -10.19 -16.34
N GLU A 21 11.56 -11.48 -16.42
CA GLU A 21 10.18 -11.95 -16.24
C GLU A 21 9.70 -11.79 -14.80
N LYS A 22 10.55 -12.11 -13.81
CA LYS A 22 10.24 -11.94 -12.39
C LYS A 22 10.02 -10.48 -12.04
N THR A 23 10.84 -9.57 -12.54
CA THR A 23 10.67 -8.13 -12.32
C THR A 23 9.43 -7.59 -13.03
N ALA A 24 9.09 -8.07 -14.24
CA ALA A 24 7.85 -7.72 -14.91
C ALA A 24 6.59 -8.21 -14.16
N THR A 25 6.66 -9.41 -13.58
CA THR A 25 5.57 -9.99 -12.79
C THR A 25 5.46 -9.32 -11.42
N ALA A 26 6.59 -9.02 -10.78
CA ALA A 26 6.65 -8.24 -9.54
C ALA A 26 6.16 -6.80 -9.72
N ARG A 27 6.30 -6.20 -10.92
CA ARG A 27 5.68 -4.90 -11.24
C ARG A 27 4.17 -4.97 -11.37
N ARG A 28 3.61 -6.13 -11.71
CA ARG A 28 2.15 -6.35 -11.79
C ARG A 28 1.52 -6.62 -10.43
N ASP A 29 2.27 -7.23 -9.53
CA ASP A 29 1.87 -7.40 -8.13
C ASP A 29 2.25 -6.16 -7.31
N LEU A 30 1.24 -5.43 -6.87
CA LEU A 30 1.40 -4.16 -6.16
C LEU A 30 2.24 -4.32 -4.87
N LEU A 31 2.12 -5.45 -4.16
CA LEU A 31 2.91 -5.73 -2.96
C LEU A 31 4.38 -6.01 -3.29
N ALA A 32 4.63 -6.75 -4.37
CA ALA A 32 5.99 -7.03 -4.83
C ALA A 32 6.67 -5.77 -5.38
N TYR A 33 5.93 -4.91 -6.06
CA TYR A 33 6.40 -3.60 -6.51
C TYR A 33 6.81 -2.72 -5.33
N MET A 34 5.93 -2.54 -4.32
CA MET A 34 6.24 -1.76 -3.12
C MET A 34 7.48 -2.28 -2.38
N ARG A 35 7.68 -3.61 -2.32
CA ARG A 35 8.87 -4.21 -1.70
C ARG A 35 10.16 -3.98 -2.50
N SER A 36 10.06 -3.78 -3.82
CA SER A 36 11.20 -3.54 -4.71
C SER A 36 11.64 -2.07 -4.78
N MET A 37 10.84 -1.15 -4.23
CA MET A 37 11.13 0.28 -4.24
C MET A 37 12.32 0.63 -3.34
N SER A 38 13.16 1.56 -3.81
CA SER A 38 14.22 2.16 -3.00
C SER A 38 13.67 3.18 -2.00
N GLN A 39 14.43 3.48 -0.95
CA GLN A 39 14.05 4.47 0.07
C GLN A 39 13.82 5.87 -0.53
N GLU A 40 14.55 6.23 -1.58
CA GLU A 40 14.38 7.50 -2.30
C GLU A 40 13.02 7.59 -3.00
N GLN A 41 12.62 6.52 -3.69
CA GLN A 41 11.32 6.45 -4.36
C GLN A 41 10.14 6.40 -3.37
N LEU A 42 10.35 5.80 -2.20
CA LEU A 42 9.38 5.85 -1.11
C LEU A 42 9.24 7.28 -0.55
N GLY A 43 10.36 7.99 -0.42
CA GLY A 43 10.40 9.40 -0.02
C GLY A 43 9.65 10.29 -1.01
N GLU A 44 9.94 10.17 -2.31
CA GLU A 44 9.22 10.90 -3.36
C GLU A 44 7.71 10.66 -3.32
N LEU A 45 7.28 9.43 -3.06
CA LEU A 45 5.85 9.09 -2.95
C LEU A 45 5.17 9.72 -1.72
N THR A 46 5.92 10.00 -0.66
CA THR A 46 5.38 10.51 0.62
C THR A 46 5.67 11.98 0.87
N ASN A 47 6.55 12.61 0.09
CA ASN A 47 6.98 14.00 0.29
C ASN A 47 5.85 15.02 0.11
N ASP A 48 4.86 14.73 -0.75
CA ASP A 48 3.71 15.62 -0.97
C ASP A 48 2.59 15.44 0.07
N VAL A 49 2.73 14.48 0.98
CA VAL A 49 1.69 14.18 1.98
C VAL A 49 1.82 15.16 3.15
N THR A 50 0.77 15.94 3.40
CA THR A 50 0.71 16.83 4.56
C THR A 50 0.72 16.05 5.87
N PRO A 51 1.29 16.62 6.95
CA PRO A 51 1.43 15.94 8.24
C PRO A 51 0.09 15.47 8.82
N ASP A 52 -0.98 16.22 8.58
CA ASP A 52 -2.33 15.88 9.03
C ASP A 52 -2.88 14.64 8.31
N VAL A 53 -2.63 14.53 7.00
CA VAL A 53 -3.00 13.36 6.20
C VAL A 53 -2.18 12.14 6.63
N LEU A 54 -0.88 12.32 6.89
CA LEU A 54 -0.01 11.25 7.38
C LEU A 54 -0.47 10.73 8.76
N ASP A 55 -0.88 11.61 9.67
CA ASP A 55 -1.43 11.25 10.97
C ASP A 55 -2.76 10.49 10.84
N GLY A 56 -3.65 10.95 9.96
CA GLY A 56 -4.89 10.26 9.61
C GLY A 56 -4.63 8.84 9.08
N MET A 57 -3.68 8.69 8.16
CA MET A 57 -3.27 7.38 7.62
C MET A 57 -2.75 6.45 8.71
N LYS A 58 -1.90 6.94 9.63
CA LYS A 58 -1.41 6.15 10.77
C LYS A 58 -2.54 5.68 11.68
N LYS A 59 -3.46 6.58 12.04
CA LYS A 59 -4.64 6.27 12.87
C LYS A 59 -5.56 5.24 12.22
N LEU A 60 -5.74 5.33 10.90
CA LEU A 60 -6.56 4.41 10.13
C LEU A 60 -5.93 3.00 10.10
N VAL A 61 -4.63 2.90 9.77
CA VAL A 61 -3.91 1.63 9.80
C VAL A 61 -3.95 1.00 11.19
N TYR A 62 -3.77 1.82 12.24
CA TYR A 62 -3.90 1.36 13.63
C TYR A 62 -5.31 0.83 13.94
N SER A 63 -6.35 1.54 13.52
CA SER A 63 -7.75 1.15 13.72
C SER A 63 -8.09 -0.17 13.00
N ILE A 64 -7.67 -0.31 11.74
CA ILE A 64 -7.87 -1.55 10.96
C ILE A 64 -7.11 -2.70 11.60
N THR A 65 -5.83 -2.51 11.96
CA THR A 65 -5.00 -3.56 12.55
C THR A 65 -5.58 -4.03 13.89
N ARG A 66 -6.09 -3.10 14.69
CA ARG A 66 -6.84 -3.41 15.92
C ARG A 66 -8.14 -4.17 15.62
N GLY A 67 -8.88 -3.77 14.59
CA GLY A 67 -10.11 -4.44 14.15
C GLY A 67 -9.88 -5.87 13.65
N MET A 68 -8.69 -6.15 13.11
CA MET A 68 -8.26 -7.49 12.68
C MET A 68 -7.71 -8.36 13.83
N GLY A 69 -7.65 -7.84 15.07
CA GLY A 69 -7.20 -8.60 16.24
C GLY A 69 -5.68 -8.76 16.35
N ALA A 70 -4.88 -8.05 15.55
CA ALA A 70 -3.44 -8.03 15.71
C ALA A 70 -3.06 -7.18 16.94
N ALA A 71 -2.26 -7.77 17.83
CA ALA A 71 -1.77 -7.09 19.03
C ALA A 71 -1.01 -5.80 18.63
N THR A 72 -1.29 -4.73 19.36
CA THR A 72 -0.69 -3.38 19.30
C THR A 72 0.56 -3.28 18.42
N VAL A 73 0.40 -2.72 17.21
CA VAL A 73 1.53 -2.33 16.37
C VAL A 73 2.16 -1.09 16.99
N GLU A 74 3.31 -1.25 17.63
CA GLU A 74 4.10 -0.10 18.08
C GLU A 74 4.64 0.68 16.87
N PRO A 75 4.61 2.02 16.92
CA PRO A 75 5.13 2.85 15.83
C PRO A 75 6.63 2.58 15.63
N GLY A 76 7.01 2.15 14.43
CA GLY A 76 8.40 1.85 14.05
C GLY A 76 8.75 0.37 14.02
N VAL A 77 7.84 -0.53 14.40
CA VAL A 77 8.10 -1.98 14.31
C VAL A 77 7.75 -2.49 12.90
N VAL A 78 8.77 -2.97 12.18
CA VAL A 78 8.57 -3.72 10.93
C VAL A 78 8.09 -5.12 11.30
N LEU A 79 6.77 -5.34 11.33
CA LEU A 79 6.25 -6.68 11.51
C LEU A 79 6.47 -7.50 10.22
N PRO A 80 7.09 -8.69 10.29
CA PRO A 80 7.06 -9.64 9.18
C PRO A 80 5.64 -10.19 9.06
N GLN A 81 4.78 -9.47 8.35
CA GLN A 81 3.42 -9.91 8.05
C GLN A 81 3.39 -10.73 6.77
N SER A 82 2.55 -11.77 6.75
CA SER A 82 2.37 -12.60 5.57
C SER A 82 1.75 -11.76 4.43
N GLY A 83 2.04 -12.13 3.18
CA GLY A 83 1.42 -11.47 2.01
C GLY A 83 -0.12 -11.47 2.06
N GLN A 84 -0.72 -12.48 2.70
CA GLN A 84 -2.17 -12.54 2.91
C GLN A 84 -2.69 -11.50 3.91
N ALA A 85 -1.96 -11.25 5.00
CA ALA A 85 -2.35 -10.21 5.97
C ALA A 85 -2.27 -8.80 5.34
N MET A 86 -1.26 -8.56 4.49
CA MET A 86 -1.18 -7.31 3.72
C MET A 86 -2.31 -7.17 2.71
N ALA A 87 -2.68 -8.23 2.01
CA ALA A 87 -3.83 -8.20 1.11
C ALA A 87 -5.16 -7.91 1.85
N GLN A 88 -5.34 -8.48 3.04
CA GLN A 88 -6.50 -8.20 3.90
C GLN A 88 -6.50 -6.74 4.38
N LEU A 89 -5.35 -6.20 4.78
CA LEU A 89 -5.22 -4.78 5.13
C LEU A 89 -5.58 -3.87 3.95
N CYS A 90 -5.11 -4.16 2.73
CA CYS A 90 -5.49 -3.43 1.52
C CYS A 90 -6.99 -3.50 1.24
N MET A 91 -7.62 -4.67 1.44
CA MET A 91 -9.06 -4.81 1.28
C MET A 91 -9.84 -3.96 2.30
N TRP A 92 -9.45 -4.02 3.58
CA TRP A 92 -10.05 -3.19 4.63
C TRP A 92 -9.83 -1.70 4.41
N GLN A 93 -8.67 -1.31 3.88
CA GLN A 93 -8.36 0.07 3.49
C GLN A 93 -9.33 0.59 2.42
N LEU A 94 -9.67 -0.25 1.42
CA LEU A 94 -10.65 0.10 0.38
C LEU A 94 -12.06 0.24 0.95
N VAL A 95 -12.49 -0.70 1.80
CA VAL A 95 -13.81 -0.66 2.45
C VAL A 95 -13.94 0.58 3.33
N MET A 96 -12.93 0.88 4.15
CA MET A 96 -12.92 2.08 4.99
C MET A 96 -12.90 3.36 4.16
N GLY A 97 -12.12 3.39 3.07
CA GLY A 97 -12.09 4.53 2.15
C GLY A 97 -13.45 4.80 1.48
N TYR A 98 -14.16 3.75 1.07
CA TYR A 98 -15.51 3.87 0.54
C TYR A 98 -16.48 4.47 1.57
N ASN A 99 -16.46 3.96 2.80
CA ASN A 99 -17.30 4.49 3.88
C ASN A 99 -16.98 5.95 4.22
N LEU A 100 -15.69 6.33 4.23
CA LEU A 100 -15.30 7.73 4.48
C LEU A 100 -15.85 8.66 3.40
N ARG A 101 -15.73 8.27 2.12
CA ARG A 101 -16.26 9.03 0.99
C ARG A 101 -17.78 9.15 1.05
N GLU A 102 -18.46 8.08 1.45
CA GLU A 102 -19.91 8.09 1.62
C GLU A 102 -20.33 9.02 2.76
N LEU A 103 -19.59 9.05 3.86
CA LEU A 103 -19.84 9.97 4.98
C LEU A 103 -19.57 11.43 4.59
N GLU A 104 -18.51 11.72 3.83
CA GLU A 104 -18.22 13.05 3.30
C GLU A 104 -19.39 13.56 2.45
N VAL A 105 -19.92 12.75 1.54
CA VAL A 105 -21.09 13.10 0.71
C VAL A 105 -22.33 13.33 1.57
N ARG A 106 -22.55 12.51 2.61
CA ARG A 106 -23.69 12.68 3.53
C ARG A 106 -23.56 13.95 4.37
N ASP A 107 -22.34 14.30 4.79
CA ASP A 107 -22.06 15.51 5.55
C ASP A 107 -22.24 16.76 4.68
N GLU A 108 -21.71 16.74 3.45
CA GLU A 108 -21.94 17.77 2.43
C GLU A 108 -23.44 17.97 2.16
N GLN A 109 -24.20 16.88 2.02
CA GLN A 109 -25.66 16.96 1.87
C GLN A 109 -26.32 17.63 3.08
N THR A 110 -25.90 17.27 4.30
CA THR A 110 -26.45 17.84 5.53
C THR A 110 -26.16 19.34 5.64
N LEU A 111 -24.96 19.79 5.25
CA LEU A 111 -24.59 21.19 5.19
C LEU A 111 -25.40 21.96 4.13
N ILE A 112 -25.58 21.40 2.93
CA ILE A 112 -26.41 21.99 1.87
C ILE A 112 -27.87 22.12 2.33
N PHE A 113 -28.41 21.11 3.03
CA PHE A 113 -29.77 21.18 3.58
C PHE A 113 -29.89 22.19 4.73
N ALA A 114 -28.86 22.34 5.56
CA ALA A 114 -28.83 23.33 6.64
C ALA A 114 -28.73 24.76 6.11
N GLU A 115 -27.98 24.99 5.03
CA GLU A 115 -27.82 26.31 4.39
C GLU A 115 -29.06 26.71 3.56
N ASN A 116 -29.78 25.74 2.99
CA ASN A 116 -30.96 25.98 2.16
C ASN A 116 -32.32 25.87 2.90
N MET A 117 -32.33 25.74 4.22
CA MET A 117 -33.57 25.79 5.00
C MET A 117 -33.88 27.27 5.35
N PRO A 118 -34.90 27.92 4.74
CA PRO A 118 -35.34 29.23 5.21
C PRO A 118 -35.86 29.05 6.63
N CYS A 119 -35.25 29.76 7.59
CA CYS A 119 -35.68 29.79 8.98
C CYS A 119 -37.22 29.94 9.03
N ARG A 120 -37.88 29.00 9.71
CA ARG A 120 -39.28 29.13 10.10
C ARG A 120 -39.36 29.35 11.60
#